data_AF-A0A7X4AG46-F1
#
_entry.id   AF-A0A7X4AG46-F1
#
_cell.length_a   1.000
_cell.length_b   1.000
_cell.length_c   1.000
_cell.angle_alpha   90.00
_cell.angle_beta   90.00
_cell.angle_gamma   90.00
#
_symmetry.space_group_name_H-M   'P 1'
#
loop_
_entity.id
_entity.type
_entity.pdbx_description
1 polymer ?
#
loop_
_entity_poly.entity_id
_entity_poly.type
_entity_poly.pdbx_seq_one_letter_code
_entity_poly.pdbx_strand_id
1 'polypeptide(L)'
;MIAHLKGREKALELFGLTGSRAEWIVLASLHGGVFTRSQLSEWFGMDRFKTLRFVQFLKRRRLAAEEMVGDLKVCRICARGIYRALGAEGIRLRRITATEVAMRRLLSFDYVIDHPDQSWLPTEDEKVAAFEALDIGRPAMPVRVYRGAAGGARRYFPRGMPVALDSRRAVFVHADPGWDTSTALRSWRDRHLKLWEALRELGLSVEVAGV
;
A
#
# COMPACT_ATOMS: atom_id res chain seq x y z
N MET A 1 12.65 12.34 4.82
CA MET A 1 11.91 11.37 5.66
C MET A 1 10.44 11.55 5.39
N ILE A 2 9.74 10.49 5.00
CA ILE A 2 8.31 10.52 4.69
C ILE A 2 7.51 10.59 6.00
N ALA A 3 6.63 11.59 6.14
CA ALA A 3 6.03 11.96 7.43
C ALA A 3 5.22 10.82 8.08
N HIS A 4 4.39 10.09 7.32
CA HIS A 4 3.55 9.01 7.85
C HIS A 4 4.33 7.73 8.23
N LEU A 5 5.60 7.65 7.83
CA LEU A 5 6.48 6.52 8.15
C LEU A 5 7.37 6.76 9.36
N LYS A 6 7.46 8.00 9.85
CA LYS A 6 8.38 8.40 10.91
C LYS A 6 8.26 7.48 12.13
N GLY A 7 9.37 6.88 12.52
CA GLY A 7 9.51 5.99 13.68
C GLY A 7 9.21 4.52 13.38
N ARG A 8 8.53 4.19 12.27
CA ARG A 8 8.25 2.79 11.89
C ARG A 8 9.51 2.06 11.42
N GLU A 9 10.50 2.80 10.90
CA GLU A 9 11.78 2.24 10.43
C GLU A 9 12.57 1.57 11.55
N LYS A 10 12.45 2.05 12.79
CA LYS A 10 13.09 1.46 13.97
C LYS A 10 12.63 0.03 14.25
N ALA A 11 11.38 -0.29 13.91
CA ALA A 11 10.85 -1.64 14.05
C ALA A 11 11.58 -2.65 13.16
N LEU A 12 12.35 -2.19 12.16
CA LEU A 12 13.09 -3.06 11.25
C LEU A 12 14.54 -3.34 11.64
N GLU A 13 15.03 -2.72 12.72
CA GLU A 13 16.40 -2.93 13.21
C GLU A 13 16.67 -4.39 13.59
N LEU A 14 15.66 -5.08 14.13
CA LEU A 14 15.75 -6.51 14.47
C LEU A 14 15.92 -7.43 13.25
N PHE A 15 15.66 -6.93 12.03
CA PHE A 15 15.96 -7.63 10.77
C PHE A 15 17.29 -7.20 10.15
N GLY A 16 18.05 -6.35 10.86
CA GLY A 16 19.30 -5.74 10.41
C GLY A 16 19.11 -4.72 9.29
N LEU A 17 17.94 -4.08 9.25
CA LEU A 17 17.65 -2.94 8.38
C LEU A 17 17.71 -1.66 9.21
N THR A 18 18.47 -0.66 8.74
CA THR A 18 18.63 0.63 9.42
C THR A 18 18.60 1.78 8.42
N GLY A 19 18.33 2.99 8.91
CA GLY A 19 18.33 4.23 8.13
C GLY A 19 17.43 4.15 6.90
N SER A 20 17.91 4.69 5.78
CA SER A 20 17.14 4.77 4.54
C SER A 20 16.74 3.41 3.95
N ARG A 21 17.49 2.33 4.23
CA ARG A 21 17.09 0.96 3.86
C ARG A 21 15.88 0.48 4.65
N ALA A 22 15.80 0.81 5.92
CA ALA A 22 14.62 0.51 6.73
C ALA A 22 13.42 1.33 6.23
N GLU A 23 13.61 2.64 5.97
CA GLU A 23 12.55 3.50 5.41
C GLU A 23 11.96 2.93 4.11
N TRP A 24 12.80 2.50 3.17
CA TRP A 24 12.36 1.86 1.93
C TRP A 24 11.53 0.61 2.18
N ILE A 25 11.99 -0.28 3.07
CA ILE A 25 11.28 -1.54 3.35
C ILE A 25 9.97 -1.28 4.09
N VAL A 26 9.89 -0.27 4.96
CA VAL A 26 8.63 0.16 5.54
C VAL A 26 7.68 0.65 4.45
N LEU A 27 8.13 1.59 3.62
CA LEU A 27 7.35 2.20 2.53
C LEU A 27 6.78 1.10 1.61
N ALA A 28 7.66 0.23 1.10
CA ALA A 28 7.28 -0.88 0.25
C ALA A 28 6.36 -1.87 0.94
N SER A 29 6.60 -2.26 2.20
CA SER A 29 5.74 -3.22 2.92
C SER A 29 4.32 -2.71 3.12
N LEU A 30 4.17 -1.40 3.33
CA LEU A 30 2.90 -0.78 3.69
C LEU A 30 2.06 -0.38 2.47
N HIS A 31 2.69 -0.06 1.33
CA HIS A 31 1.97 0.47 0.16
C HIS A 31 1.91 -0.48 -1.04
N GLY A 32 2.85 -1.42 -1.19
CA GLY A 32 2.85 -2.36 -2.33
C GLY A 32 3.08 -3.82 -1.96
N GLY A 33 3.84 -4.10 -0.92
CA GLY A 33 4.43 -5.42 -0.60
C GLY A 33 5.46 -5.92 -1.61
N VAL A 34 5.65 -5.18 -2.69
CA VAL A 34 6.48 -5.51 -3.84
C VAL A 34 7.18 -4.25 -4.34
N PHE A 35 8.34 -4.41 -4.95
CA PHE A 35 9.04 -3.34 -5.65
C PHE A 35 9.94 -3.90 -6.75
N THR A 36 10.31 -3.08 -7.74
CA THR A 36 11.29 -3.43 -8.76
C THR A 36 12.69 -2.97 -8.39
N ARG A 37 13.70 -3.56 -9.03
CA ARG A 37 15.09 -3.09 -8.87
C ARG A 37 15.26 -1.65 -9.37
N SER A 38 14.50 -1.24 -10.39
CA SER A 38 14.56 0.11 -10.95
C SER A 38 14.06 1.13 -9.93
N GLN A 39 12.87 0.92 -9.35
CA GLN A 39 12.32 1.75 -8.27
C GLN A 39 13.31 1.88 -7.10
N LEU A 40 13.91 0.75 -6.70
CA LEU A 40 14.93 0.73 -5.64
C LEU A 40 16.19 1.53 -6.02
N SER A 41 16.70 1.36 -7.24
CA SER A 41 17.89 2.06 -7.72
C SER A 41 17.67 3.56 -7.78
N GLU A 42 16.51 3.97 -8.28
CA GLU A 42 16.09 5.37 -8.42
C GLU A 42 15.94 6.03 -7.06
N TRP A 43 15.21 5.40 -6.13
CA TRP A 43 15.03 5.89 -4.77
C TRP A 43 16.36 6.19 -4.05
N PHE A 44 17.36 5.32 -4.21
CA PHE A 44 18.64 5.47 -3.53
C PHE A 44 19.73 6.16 -4.36
N GLY A 45 19.47 6.51 -5.62
CA GLY A 45 20.54 6.91 -6.57
C GLY A 45 21.65 5.86 -6.68
N MET A 46 21.31 4.56 -6.57
CA MET A 46 22.26 3.46 -6.53
C MET A 46 22.58 2.93 -7.93
N ASP A 47 23.82 2.47 -8.11
CA ASP A 47 24.20 1.66 -9.26
C ASP A 47 23.62 0.23 -9.18
N ARG A 48 23.63 -0.46 -10.32
CA ARG A 48 23.11 -1.83 -10.47
C ARG A 48 23.73 -2.83 -9.47
N PHE A 49 25.01 -2.71 -9.13
CA PHE A 49 25.69 -3.65 -8.24
C PHE A 49 25.27 -3.46 -6.78
N LYS A 50 25.12 -2.21 -6.32
CA LYS A 50 24.59 -1.88 -4.98
C LYS A 50 23.15 -2.36 -4.83
N THR A 51 22.30 -2.08 -5.83
CA THR A 51 20.91 -2.54 -5.88
C THR A 51 20.84 -4.07 -5.79
N LEU A 52 21.63 -4.79 -6.60
CA LEU A 52 21.68 -6.26 -6.56
C LEU A 52 22.13 -6.80 -5.21
N ARG A 53 23.17 -6.21 -4.60
CA ARG A 53 23.66 -6.63 -3.27
C ARG A 53 22.60 -6.48 -2.20
N PHE A 54 21.83 -5.40 -2.21
CA PHE A 54 20.76 -5.21 -1.24
C PHE A 54 19.62 -6.21 -1.43
N VAL A 55 19.19 -6.45 -2.68
CA VAL A 55 18.19 -7.48 -2.98
C VAL A 55 18.67 -8.87 -2.54
N GLN A 56 19.93 -9.22 -2.80
CA GLN A 56 20.51 -10.48 -2.34
C GLN A 56 20.55 -10.58 -0.81
N PHE A 57 20.85 -9.50 -0.11
CA PHE A 57 20.78 -9.45 1.35
C PHE A 57 19.37 -9.79 1.86
N LEU A 58 18.33 -9.17 1.28
CA LEU A 58 16.93 -9.46 1.64
C LEU A 58 16.58 -10.93 1.39
N LYS A 59 17.01 -11.49 0.25
CA LYS A 59 16.74 -12.90 -0.11
C LYS A 59 17.45 -13.89 0.81
N ARG A 60 18.75 -13.68 1.08
CA ARG A 60 19.54 -14.57 1.96
C ARG A 60 18.94 -14.64 3.37
N ARG A 61 18.38 -13.53 3.85
CA ARG A 61 17.67 -13.45 5.14
C ARG A 61 16.19 -13.85 5.07
N ARG A 62 15.71 -14.31 3.91
CA ARG A 62 14.31 -14.69 3.67
C ARG A 62 13.31 -13.57 3.98
N LEU A 63 13.74 -12.32 3.84
CA LEU A 63 12.91 -11.12 4.02
C LEU A 63 12.10 -10.81 2.76
N ALA A 64 12.68 -11.09 1.60
CA ALA A 64 12.04 -10.94 0.30
C ALA A 64 12.32 -12.15 -0.61
N ALA A 65 11.45 -12.33 -1.60
CA ALA A 65 11.63 -13.25 -2.72
C ALA A 65 11.61 -12.46 -4.04
N GLU A 66 12.33 -12.94 -5.04
CA GLU A 66 12.22 -12.39 -6.39
C GLU A 66 11.42 -13.34 -7.27
N GLU A 67 10.46 -12.80 -8.01
CA GLU A 67 9.58 -13.52 -8.91
C GLU A 67 9.39 -12.73 -10.21
N MET A 68 9.00 -13.42 -11.28
CA MET A 68 8.60 -12.78 -12.54
C MET A 68 7.11 -12.46 -12.47
N VAL A 69 6.76 -11.23 -12.81
CA VAL A 69 5.38 -10.73 -12.92
C VAL A 69 5.24 -10.22 -14.36
N GLY A 70 4.67 -11.06 -15.23
CA GLY A 70 4.86 -10.90 -16.67
C GLY A 70 6.36 -10.90 -17.01
N ASP A 71 6.81 -9.89 -17.73
CA ASP A 71 8.24 -9.72 -18.10
C ASP A 71 9.04 -8.89 -17.07
N LEU A 72 8.43 -8.48 -15.97
CA LEU A 72 9.09 -7.69 -14.93
C LEU A 72 9.61 -8.56 -13.78
N LYS A 73 10.84 -8.28 -13.36
CA LYS A 73 11.44 -8.91 -12.17
C LYS A 73 11.10 -8.11 -10.93
N VAL A 74 10.33 -8.72 -10.04
CA VAL A 74 9.74 -8.07 -8.86
C VAL A 74 10.28 -8.69 -7.59
N CYS A 75 10.64 -7.84 -6.63
CA CYS A 75 11.01 -8.21 -5.26
C CYS A 75 9.78 -8.12 -4.37
N ARG A 76 9.22 -9.25 -3.94
CA ARG A 76 8.13 -9.33 -2.95
C ARG A 76 8.67 -9.46 -1.54
N ILE A 77 8.26 -8.58 -0.65
CA ILE A 77 8.57 -8.64 0.79
C ILE A 77 7.66 -9.70 1.40
N CYS A 78 8.23 -10.85 1.76
CA CYS A 78 7.47 -12.05 2.12
C CYS A 78 7.51 -12.39 3.62
N ALA A 79 8.47 -11.84 4.37
CA ALA A 79 8.64 -12.17 5.79
C ALA A 79 7.48 -11.62 6.63
N ARG A 80 6.69 -12.53 7.20
CA ARG A 80 5.59 -12.21 8.14
C ARG A 80 6.07 -11.36 9.31
N GLY A 81 7.30 -11.56 9.78
CA GLY A 81 7.89 -10.79 10.88
C GLY A 81 7.97 -9.29 10.59
N ILE A 82 8.31 -8.88 9.35
CA ILE A 82 8.35 -7.46 8.96
C ILE A 82 6.95 -6.85 9.14
N TYR A 83 5.93 -7.48 8.57
CA TYR A 83 4.56 -6.99 8.68
C TYR A 83 4.06 -6.96 10.12
N ARG A 84 4.41 -7.96 10.95
CA ARG A 84 4.09 -7.95 12.38
C ARG A 84 4.74 -6.77 13.12
N ALA A 85 6.03 -6.54 12.88
CA ALA A 85 6.76 -5.44 13.50
C ALA A 85 6.16 -4.06 13.14
N LEU A 86 5.54 -3.97 11.95
CA LEU A 86 4.87 -2.76 11.48
C LEU A 86 3.37 -2.67 11.86
N GLY A 87 2.87 -3.59 12.70
CA GLY A 87 1.43 -3.64 13.04
C GLY A 87 0.52 -4.05 11.86
N ALA A 88 1.11 -4.53 10.77
CA ALA A 88 0.47 -4.81 9.49
C ALA A 88 0.35 -6.32 9.19
N GLU A 89 0.39 -7.20 10.20
CA GLU A 89 0.41 -8.66 10.01
C GLU A 89 -0.80 -9.20 9.23
N GLY A 90 -1.96 -8.55 9.38
CA GLY A 90 -3.19 -8.86 8.67
C GLY A 90 -3.18 -8.52 7.18
N ILE A 91 -2.25 -7.67 6.75
CA ILE A 91 -2.13 -7.22 5.36
C ILE A 91 -1.67 -8.39 4.46
N ARG A 92 -2.32 -8.53 3.31
CA ARG A 92 -2.08 -9.63 2.34
C ARG A 92 -0.96 -9.32 1.33
N LEU A 93 -0.29 -8.19 1.48
CA LEU A 93 0.78 -7.71 0.60
C LEU A 93 1.98 -8.68 0.54
N ARG A 94 2.23 -9.46 1.61
CA ARG A 94 3.29 -10.48 1.65
C ARG A 94 3.07 -11.72 0.78
N ARG A 95 1.82 -12.00 0.40
CA ARG A 95 1.43 -13.27 -0.25
C ARG A 95 1.72 -13.20 -1.75
N ILE A 96 2.01 -14.35 -2.34
CA ILE A 96 2.02 -14.52 -3.80
C ILE A 96 0.62 -14.16 -4.32
N THR A 97 0.57 -13.44 -5.43
CA THR A 97 -0.67 -12.99 -6.07
C THR A 97 -0.58 -13.15 -7.57
N ALA A 98 -1.72 -13.10 -8.24
CA ALA A 98 -1.78 -13.06 -9.70
C ALA A 98 -1.06 -11.82 -10.26
N THR A 99 -0.63 -11.90 -11.52
CA THR A 99 0.16 -10.88 -12.21
C THR A 99 -0.52 -9.51 -12.15
N GLU A 100 -1.82 -9.45 -12.39
CA GLU A 100 -2.60 -8.21 -12.43
C GLU A 100 -2.61 -7.51 -11.05
N VAL A 101 -2.66 -8.30 -9.98
CA VAL A 101 -2.63 -7.77 -8.60
C VAL A 101 -1.24 -7.26 -8.24
N ALA A 102 -0.18 -7.94 -8.70
CA ALA A 102 1.19 -7.49 -8.47
C ALA A 102 1.51 -6.21 -9.27
N MET A 103 1.10 -6.13 -10.54
CA MET A 103 1.27 -4.92 -11.36
C MET A 103 0.50 -3.73 -10.78
N ARG A 104 -0.75 -3.93 -10.36
CA ARG A 104 -1.52 -2.90 -9.65
C ARG A 104 -0.81 -2.37 -8.40
N ARG A 105 -0.21 -3.26 -7.62
CA ARG A 105 0.58 -2.87 -6.43
C ARG A 105 1.81 -2.05 -6.82
N LEU A 106 2.47 -2.39 -7.93
CA LEU A 106 3.59 -1.60 -8.43
C LEU A 106 3.16 -0.20 -8.85
N LEU A 107 2.11 -0.06 -9.68
CA LEU A 107 1.59 1.25 -10.10
C LEU A 107 1.12 2.10 -8.92
N SER A 108 0.40 1.48 -7.97
CA SER A 108 0.01 2.17 -6.74
C SER A 108 1.22 2.62 -5.93
N PHE A 109 2.28 1.81 -5.91
CA PHE A 109 3.49 2.09 -5.16
C PHE A 109 4.31 3.22 -5.79
N ASP A 110 4.41 3.26 -7.13
CA ASP A 110 5.02 4.36 -7.88
C ASP A 110 4.35 5.69 -7.51
N TYR A 111 3.01 5.75 -7.55
CA TYR A 111 2.29 6.96 -7.15
C TYR A 111 2.59 7.41 -5.72
N VAL A 112 2.70 6.48 -4.77
CA VAL A 112 3.04 6.83 -3.37
C VAL A 112 4.48 7.35 -3.26
N ILE A 113 5.43 6.76 -4.00
CA ILE A 113 6.82 7.21 -4.03
C ILE A 113 6.93 8.64 -4.57
N ASP A 114 6.17 8.95 -5.62
CA ASP A 114 6.18 10.24 -6.30
C ASP A 114 5.49 11.36 -5.50
N HIS A 115 4.71 11.01 -4.48
CA HIS A 115 3.98 11.94 -3.62
C HIS A 115 4.32 11.72 -2.13
N PRO A 116 5.59 11.91 -1.72
CA PRO A 116 6.07 11.62 -0.37
C PRO A 116 5.57 12.61 0.69
N ASP A 117 5.02 13.75 0.25
CA ASP A 117 4.45 14.83 1.06
C ASP A 117 2.99 14.57 1.47
N GLN A 118 2.32 13.60 0.84
CA GLN A 118 0.96 13.22 1.22
C GLN A 118 0.93 12.43 2.54
N SER A 119 -0.11 12.68 3.34
CA SER A 119 -0.35 11.97 4.61
C SER A 119 -1.08 10.65 4.34
N TRP A 120 -0.31 9.65 3.91
CA TRP A 120 -0.84 8.36 3.53
C TRP A 120 -1.32 7.52 4.72
N LEU A 121 -2.42 6.79 4.52
CA LEU A 121 -3.04 5.88 5.47
C LEU A 121 -2.79 4.42 5.01
N PRO A 122 -1.64 3.81 5.34
CA PRO A 122 -1.23 2.50 4.79
C PRO A 122 -2.09 1.31 5.21
N THR A 123 -2.61 1.27 6.43
CA THR A 123 -3.34 0.10 6.94
C THR A 123 -4.85 0.29 6.87
N GLU A 124 -5.62 -0.81 6.87
CA GLU A 124 -7.08 -0.74 6.95
C GLU A 124 -7.52 -0.02 8.24
N ASP A 125 -6.86 -0.33 9.36
CA ASP A 125 -7.14 0.26 10.67
C ASP A 125 -6.85 1.77 10.67
N GLU A 126 -5.74 2.21 10.07
CA GLU A 126 -5.43 3.65 9.95
C GLU A 126 -6.44 4.37 9.06
N LYS A 127 -6.90 3.75 7.97
CA LYS A 127 -7.97 4.34 7.14
C LYS A 127 -9.26 4.50 7.93
N VAL A 128 -9.70 3.43 8.59
CA VAL A 128 -10.94 3.45 9.39
C VAL A 128 -10.84 4.48 10.50
N ALA A 129 -9.76 4.46 11.30
CA ALA A 129 -9.57 5.38 12.41
C ALA A 129 -9.52 6.85 11.95
N ALA A 130 -8.87 7.14 10.82
CA ALA A 130 -8.79 8.50 10.30
C ALA A 130 -10.15 9.06 9.87
N PHE A 131 -11.01 8.24 9.27
CA PHE A 131 -12.36 8.67 8.90
C PHE A 131 -13.32 8.69 10.11
N GLU A 132 -13.16 7.78 11.08
CA GLU A 132 -13.91 7.83 12.34
C GLU A 132 -13.58 9.10 13.15
N ALA A 133 -12.33 9.56 13.11
CA ALA A 133 -11.91 10.82 13.75
C ALA A 133 -12.54 12.08 13.11
N LEU A 134 -13.15 11.95 11.93
CA LEU A 134 -13.95 12.99 11.27
C LEU A 134 -15.46 12.78 11.48
N ASP A 135 -15.86 11.95 12.45
CA ASP A 135 -17.24 11.54 12.71
C ASP A 135 -17.94 10.85 11.52
N ILE A 136 -17.17 10.34 10.55
CA ILE A 136 -17.71 9.57 9.43
C ILE A 136 -17.94 8.13 9.88
N GLY A 137 -19.21 7.75 9.99
CA GLY A 137 -19.59 6.39 10.37
C GLY A 137 -19.11 5.32 9.39
N ARG A 138 -18.72 4.15 9.93
CA ARG A 138 -18.33 2.95 9.15
C ARG A 138 -19.27 2.59 7.98
N PRO A 139 -20.61 2.78 8.04
CA PRO A 139 -21.49 2.49 6.90
C PRO A 139 -21.24 3.34 5.65
N ALA A 140 -20.60 4.51 5.77
CA ALA A 140 -20.20 5.34 4.64
C ALA A 140 -18.91 4.83 3.97
N MET A 141 -18.09 4.07 4.71
CA MET A 141 -16.78 3.61 4.24
C MET A 141 -16.90 2.44 3.24
N PRO A 142 -16.00 2.35 2.24
CA PRO A 142 -15.97 1.25 1.29
C PRO A 142 -15.79 -0.09 2.01
N VAL A 143 -16.76 -0.99 1.84
CA VAL A 143 -16.78 -2.27 2.55
C VAL A 143 -17.06 -3.43 1.60
N ARG A 144 -16.43 -4.58 1.87
CA ARG A 144 -16.81 -5.86 1.27
C ARG A 144 -17.01 -6.90 2.35
N VAL A 145 -18.14 -7.60 2.27
CA VAL A 145 -18.45 -8.73 3.14
C VAL A 145 -18.11 -10.01 2.39
N TYR A 146 -17.19 -10.79 2.94
CA TYR A 146 -16.83 -12.10 2.42
C TYR A 146 -17.66 -13.14 3.17
N ARG A 147 -18.51 -13.89 2.47
CA ARG A 147 -19.22 -15.03 3.06
C ARG A 147 -18.28 -16.23 3.10
N GLY A 148 -18.12 -16.84 4.26
CA GLY A 148 -17.28 -18.02 4.47
C GLY A 148 -17.90 -18.95 5.51
N ALA A 149 -17.44 -20.20 5.55
CA ALA A 149 -18.00 -21.27 6.39
C ALA A 149 -17.94 -20.98 7.90
N ALA A 150 -17.02 -20.12 8.36
CA ALA A 150 -16.82 -19.77 9.77
C ALA A 150 -17.40 -18.39 10.16
N GLY A 151 -18.40 -17.90 9.41
CA GLY A 151 -18.93 -16.54 9.58
C GLY A 151 -18.25 -15.55 8.64
N GLY A 152 -19.02 -14.58 8.16
CA GLY A 152 -18.55 -13.65 7.14
C GLY A 152 -17.53 -12.64 7.67
N ALA A 153 -16.43 -12.43 6.95
CA ALA A 153 -15.44 -11.39 7.28
C ALA A 153 -15.81 -10.08 6.59
N ARG A 154 -15.99 -9.00 7.36
CA ARG A 154 -16.14 -7.63 6.85
C ARG A 154 -14.75 -7.00 6.71
N ARG A 155 -14.46 -6.42 5.55
CA ARG A 155 -13.21 -5.68 5.30
C ARG A 155 -13.51 -4.31 4.72
N TYR A 156 -12.93 -3.29 5.31
CA TYR A 156 -12.95 -1.94 4.78
C TYR A 156 -11.81 -1.76 3.77
N PHE A 157 -12.01 -0.88 2.79
CA PHE A 157 -11.04 -0.60 1.72
C PHE A 157 -10.48 -1.90 1.09
N PRO A 158 -11.34 -2.82 0.61
CA PRO A 158 -10.98 -4.21 0.33
C PRO A 158 -9.94 -4.41 -0.78
N ARG A 159 -9.71 -3.39 -1.62
CA ARG A 159 -8.64 -3.41 -2.65
C ARG A 159 -7.28 -3.00 -2.09
N GLY A 160 -7.22 -2.38 -0.92
CA GLY A 160 -5.98 -1.92 -0.29
C GLY A 160 -5.30 -0.77 -1.03
N MET A 161 -5.99 -0.08 -1.94
CA MET A 161 -5.41 1.03 -2.69
C MET A 161 -4.96 2.18 -1.77
N PRO A 162 -3.92 2.93 -2.13
CA PRO A 162 -3.49 4.09 -1.36
C PRO A 162 -4.61 5.10 -1.14
N VAL A 163 -4.68 5.60 0.09
CA VAL A 163 -5.56 6.69 0.51
C VAL A 163 -4.72 7.65 1.33
N ALA A 164 -4.74 8.93 0.98
CA ALA A 164 -4.17 9.98 1.81
C ALA A 164 -5.28 10.89 2.33
N LEU A 165 -5.06 11.43 3.53
CA LEU A 165 -6.00 12.35 4.17
C LEU A 165 -5.22 13.40 4.95
N ASP A 166 -5.52 14.66 4.70
CA ASP A 166 -5.07 15.79 5.51
C ASP A 166 -6.27 16.67 5.88
N SER A 167 -6.01 17.79 6.56
CA SER A 167 -7.05 18.72 7.04
C SER A 167 -7.90 19.38 5.94
N ARG A 168 -7.51 19.29 4.66
CA ARG A 168 -8.14 19.99 3.54
C ARG A 168 -8.57 19.06 2.42
N ARG A 169 -7.91 17.93 2.25
CA ARG A 169 -8.16 17.01 1.12
C ARG A 169 -8.02 15.54 1.48
N ALA A 170 -8.77 14.72 0.75
CA ALA A 170 -8.64 13.28 0.70
C ALA A 170 -8.30 12.84 -0.73
N VAL A 171 -7.23 12.05 -0.88
CA VAL A 171 -6.77 11.51 -2.17
C VAL A 171 -7.01 10.01 -2.19
N PHE A 172 -7.68 9.51 -3.23
CA PHE A 172 -7.94 8.09 -3.46
C PHE A 172 -7.27 7.65 -4.76
N VAL A 173 -6.38 6.67 -4.68
CA VAL A 173 -5.67 6.14 -5.85
C VAL A 173 -6.44 4.95 -6.43
N HIS A 174 -6.63 4.94 -7.75
CA HIS A 174 -7.10 3.80 -8.50
C HIS A 174 -6.04 3.37 -9.51
N ALA A 175 -5.30 2.31 -9.17
CA ALA A 175 -4.36 1.69 -10.10
C ALA A 175 -5.04 0.66 -11.02
N ASP A 176 -5.07 0.97 -12.31
CA ASP A 176 -5.52 0.07 -13.38
C ASP A 176 -4.35 -0.33 -14.28
N PRO A 177 -3.81 -1.54 -14.12
CA PRO A 177 -2.75 -2.03 -14.99
C PRO A 177 -3.21 -2.42 -16.42
N GLY A 178 -4.38 -1.96 -16.86
CA GLY A 178 -4.95 -2.22 -18.20
C GLY A 178 -5.80 -3.49 -18.29
N TRP A 179 -6.11 -4.11 -17.15
CA TRP A 179 -6.92 -5.33 -17.07
C TRP A 179 -8.26 -5.13 -16.37
N ASP A 180 -8.53 -3.96 -15.76
CA ASP A 180 -9.86 -3.70 -15.20
C ASP A 180 -10.86 -3.38 -16.31
N THR A 181 -12.08 -3.90 -16.15
CA THR A 181 -13.20 -3.53 -17.03
C THR A 181 -13.79 -2.20 -16.60
N SER A 182 -14.50 -1.50 -17.50
CA SER A 182 -15.27 -0.29 -17.14
C SER A 182 -16.23 -0.52 -15.96
N THR A 183 -16.73 -1.75 -15.80
CA THR A 183 -17.56 -2.18 -14.67
C THR A 183 -16.80 -2.26 -13.36
N ALA A 184 -15.51 -2.63 -13.38
CA ALA A 184 -14.67 -2.68 -12.19
C ALA A 184 -14.41 -1.28 -11.61
N LEU A 185 -14.12 -0.29 -12.48
CA LEU A 185 -13.96 1.11 -12.09
C LEU A 185 -15.27 1.69 -11.53
N ARG A 186 -16.40 1.48 -12.22
CA ARG A 186 -17.73 1.89 -11.70
C ARG A 186 -18.01 1.29 -10.34
N SER A 187 -17.82 -0.03 -10.19
CA SER A 187 -18.01 -0.71 -8.92
C SER A 187 -17.09 -0.19 -7.81
N TRP A 188 -15.86 0.21 -8.15
CA TRP A 188 -14.96 0.84 -7.18
C TRP A 188 -15.49 2.21 -6.78
N ARG A 189 -15.85 3.07 -7.74
CA ARG A 189 -16.44 4.40 -7.52
C ARG A 189 -17.68 4.31 -6.64
N ASP A 190 -18.64 3.46 -7.00
CA ASP A 190 -19.93 3.34 -6.30
C ASP A 190 -19.75 2.97 -4.82
N ARG A 191 -18.74 2.16 -4.49
CA ARG A 191 -18.40 1.82 -3.10
C ARG A 191 -17.81 2.97 -2.30
N HIS A 192 -17.29 4.02 -2.95
CA HIS A 192 -16.68 5.17 -2.28
C HIS A 192 -17.59 6.39 -2.26
N LEU A 193 -18.67 6.43 -3.06
CA LEU A 193 -19.54 7.60 -3.18
C LEU A 193 -20.01 8.15 -1.83
N LYS A 194 -20.51 7.30 -0.94
CA LYS A 194 -20.99 7.71 0.40
C LYS A 194 -19.89 8.36 1.25
N LEU A 195 -18.67 7.80 1.21
CA LEU A 195 -17.53 8.38 1.91
C LEU A 195 -17.16 9.75 1.31
N TRP A 196 -17.16 9.86 -0.03
CA TRP A 196 -16.83 11.10 -0.71
C TRP A 196 -17.86 12.20 -0.51
N GLU A 197 -19.15 11.85 -0.42
CA GLU A 197 -20.23 12.77 -0.06
C GLU A 197 -20.02 13.31 1.36
N ALA A 198 -19.82 12.42 2.34
CA ALA A 198 -19.55 12.82 3.73
C ALA A 198 -18.30 13.72 3.85
N LEU A 199 -17.22 13.42 3.12
CA LEU A 199 -16.01 14.25 3.12
C LEU A 199 -16.28 15.66 2.55
N ARG A 200 -17.10 15.76 1.50
CA ARG A 200 -17.46 17.06 0.91
C ARG A 200 -18.40 17.86 1.80
N GLU A 201 -19.32 17.21 2.51
CA GLU A 201 -20.18 17.84 3.52
C GLU A 201 -19.36 18.48 4.65
N LEU A 202 -18.22 17.86 5.00
CA LEU A 202 -17.24 18.41 5.94
C LEU A 202 -16.32 19.48 5.33
N GLY A 203 -16.49 19.82 4.04
CA GLY A 203 -15.70 20.84 3.34
C GLY A 203 -14.33 20.37 2.85
N LEU A 204 -14.04 19.06 2.86
CA LEU A 204 -12.79 18.53 2.30
C LEU A 204 -12.91 18.36 0.78
N SER A 205 -11.83 18.69 0.07
CA SER A 205 -11.68 18.33 -1.34
C SER A 205 -11.47 16.82 -1.48
N VAL A 206 -12.12 16.20 -2.47
CA VAL A 206 -11.95 14.77 -2.78
C VAL A 206 -11.31 14.64 -4.15
N GLU A 207 -10.11 14.09 -4.17
CA GLU A 207 -9.34 13.82 -5.38
C GLU A 207 -9.28 12.32 -5.68
N VAL A 208 -9.43 11.97 -6.95
CA VAL A 208 -9.29 10.59 -7.43
C VAL A 208 -8.18 10.56 -8.47
N ALA A 209 -7.07 9.91 -8.13
CA ALA A 209 -5.94 9.73 -9.02
C ALA A 209 -6.05 8.37 -9.73
N GLY A 210 -6.11 8.39 -11.07
CA GLY A 210 -5.99 7.18 -11.89
C GLY A 210 -4.55 6.97 -12.30
N VAL A 211 -4.01 5.77 -12.08
CA VAL A 211 -2.64 5.37 -12.44
C VAL A 211 -2.58 4.01 -13.10
#